data_AF-A0A0F9AIN4-F1
#
_entry.id   AF-A0A0F9AIN4-F1
#
_cell.length_a   1.000
_cell.length_b   1.000
_cell.length_c   1.000
_cell.angle_alpha   90.00
_cell.angle_beta   90.00
_cell.angle_gamma   90.00
#
_symmetry.space_group_name_H-M   'P 1'
#
loop_
_entity.id
_entity.type
_entity.pdbx_description
1 polymer ?
#
loop_
_entity_poly.entity_id
_entity_poly.type
_entity_poly.pdbx_seq_one_letter_code
_entity_poly.pdbx_strand_id
1 'polypeptide(L)' 'GAKKYDDNNWRKGIKFSRVYGALQRHLLAWHEGEDNDSETGKSHTWHAIWGCVTLAYYMMYYKIYKDYDDRFIKGKQYD' A
#
# COMPACT_ATOMS: atom_id res chain seq x y z
N GLY A 1 8.22 -7.67 8.69
CA GLY A 1 8.60 -6.32 9.15
C GLY A 1 10.11 -6.22 9.22
N ALA A 2 10.69 -6.13 10.41
CA ALA A 2 12.12 -5.86 10.62
C ALA A 2 13.09 -7.01 10.26
N LYS A 3 12.65 -8.28 10.32
CA LYS A 3 13.49 -9.41 9.87
C LYS A 3 13.59 -9.53 8.34
N LYS A 4 12.60 -8.99 7.62
CA LYS A 4 12.48 -9.08 6.15
C LYS A 4 12.95 -7.78 5.46
N TYR A 5 12.89 -6.66 6.16
CA TYR A 5 13.17 -5.33 5.64
C TYR A 5 13.97 -4.54 6.67
N ASP A 6 14.86 -3.66 6.20
CA ASP A 6 15.59 -2.72 7.05
C ASP A 6 14.67 -1.91 7.96
N ASP A 7 15.22 -1.45 9.08
CA ASP A 7 14.55 -0.46 9.91
C ASP A 7 14.17 0.77 9.09
N ASN A 8 12.96 1.30 9.35
CA ASN A 8 12.39 2.43 8.62
C ASN A 8 12.20 2.22 7.10
N ASN A 9 12.25 0.98 6.58
CA ASN A 9 12.03 0.72 5.14
C ASN A 9 10.70 1.29 4.61
N TRP A 10 9.67 1.37 5.46
CA TRP A 10 8.38 2.00 5.11
C TRP A 10 8.49 3.48 4.74
N ARG A 11 9.54 4.19 5.22
CA ARG A 11 9.80 5.60 4.90
C ARG A 11 10.45 5.80 3.53
N LYS A 12 11.07 4.76 2.96
CA LYS A 12 11.72 4.83 1.64
C LYS A 12 10.72 4.99 0.49
N GLY A 13 9.41 5.01 0.77
CA GLY A 13 8.36 5.15 -0.22
C GLY A 13 8.17 3.89 -1.06
N ILE A 14 6.92 3.63 -1.43
CA ILE A 14 6.54 2.56 -2.35
C ILE A 14 5.59 3.19 -3.37
N LYS A 15 5.65 2.75 -4.64
CA LYS A 15 4.73 3.24 -5.67
C LYS A 15 3.27 3.10 -5.23
N PHE A 16 2.45 4.12 -5.50
CA PHE A 16 1.05 4.16 -5.07
C PHE A 16 0.27 2.96 -5.62
N SER A 17 0.50 2.63 -6.89
CA SER A 17 -0.09 1.45 -7.54
C SER A 17 0.21 0.14 -6.81
N ARG A 18 1.43 0.00 -6.26
CA ARG A 18 1.86 -1.20 -5.53
C ARG A 18 1.11 -1.37 -4.22
N VAL A 19 0.93 -0.28 -3.47
CA VAL A 19 0.16 -0.28 -2.21
C VAL A 19 -1.32 -0.55 -2.51
N TYR A 20 -1.87 0.13 -3.52
CA TYR A 20 -3.26 -0.05 -3.94
C TYR A 20 -3.55 -1.49 -4.38
N GLY A 21 -2.70 -2.08 -5.22
CA GLY A 21 -2.87 -3.45 -5.67
C GLY A 21 -2.76 -4.47 -4.54
N ALA A 22 -1.89 -4.25 -3.55
CA ALA A 22 -1.81 -5.12 -2.36
C ALA A 22 -3.10 -5.05 -1.52
N LEU A 23 -3.59 -3.83 -1.28
CA LEU A 23 -4.88 -3.61 -0.60
C LEU A 23 -6.03 -4.33 -1.32
N GLN A 24 -6.11 -4.21 -2.65
CA GLN A 24 -7.18 -4.85 -3.43
C GLN A 24 -7.13 -6.38 -3.32
N ARG A 25 -5.95 -6.99 -3.38
CA ARG A 25 -5.82 -8.45 -3.21
C ARG A 25 -6.27 -8.93 -1.84
N HIS A 26 -5.93 -8.19 -0.78
CA HIS A 26 -6.40 -8.56 0.56
C HIS A 26 -7.92 -8.39 0.70
N LEU A 27 -8.51 -7.33 0.15
CA LEU A 27 -9.96 -7.15 0.15
C LEU A 27 -10.68 -8.23 -0.67
N LEU A 28 -10.13 -8.63 -1.81
CA LEU A 28 -10.70 -9.68 -2.65
C LEU A 28 -10.67 -11.04 -1.93
N ALA A 29 -9.53 -11.45 -1.38
CA ALA A 29 -9.41 -12.72 -0.65
C ALA A 29 -10.36 -12.77 0.56
N TRP A 30 -10.46 -11.66 1.30
CA TRP A 30 -11.45 -11.54 2.38
C TRP A 30 -12.88 -11.69 1.87
N HIS A 31 -13.21 -11.07 0.74
CA HIS A 31 -14.53 -11.18 0.12
C HIS A 31 -14.84 -12.60 -0.36
N GLU A 32 -13.82 -13.36 -0.74
CA GLU A 32 -13.91 -14.77 -1.16
C GLU A 32 -13.99 -15.75 0.04
N GLY A 33 -13.91 -15.25 1.28
CA GLY A 33 -14.06 -16.04 2.50
C GLY A 33 -12.76 -16.43 3.20
N GLU A 34 -11.61 -15.90 2.77
CA GLU A 34 -10.33 -16.06 3.47
C GLU A 34 -10.19 -15.02 4.59
N ASP A 35 -10.25 -15.43 5.86
CA ASP A 35 -10.13 -14.50 6.98
C ASP A 35 -8.69 -14.03 7.24
N ASN A 36 -7.72 -14.93 7.06
CA ASN A 36 -6.32 -14.69 7.38
C ASN A 36 -5.40 -14.96 6.18
N ASP A 37 -4.48 -14.04 5.96
CA ASP A 37 -3.44 -14.11 4.92
C ASP A 37 -2.48 -15.28 5.19
N SER A 38 -2.27 -16.13 4.19
CA SER A 38 -1.45 -17.34 4.30
C SER A 38 0.05 -17.07 4.49
N GLU A 39 0.56 -15.92 4.01
CA GLU A 39 1.97 -15.54 4.22
C GLU A 39 2.25 -15.17 5.69
N THR A 40 1.31 -14.47 6.33
CA THR A 40 1.55 -13.84 7.65
C THR A 40 0.74 -14.44 8.80
N GLY A 41 -0.32 -15.19 8.50
CA GLY A 41 -1.30 -15.68 9.46
C GLY A 41 -2.11 -14.56 10.13
N LYS A 42 -2.20 -13.38 9.50
CA LYS A 42 -2.92 -12.20 10.04
C LYS A 42 -4.13 -11.86 9.19
N SER A 43 -5.11 -11.16 9.78
CA SER A 43 -6.36 -10.85 9.08
C SER A 43 -6.12 -10.06 7.79
N HIS A 44 -6.78 -10.45 6.70
CA HIS A 44 -6.78 -9.70 5.44
C HIS A 44 -7.24 -8.26 5.63
N THR A 45 -8.23 -8.04 6.50
CA THR A 45 -8.75 -6.70 6.80
C THR A 45 -7.70 -5.81 7.46
N TRP A 46 -6.79 -6.35 8.27
CA TRP A 46 -5.70 -5.58 8.88
C TRP A 46 -4.69 -5.12 7.82
N HIS A 47 -4.35 -5.99 6.88
CA HIS A 47 -3.50 -5.61 5.74
C HIS A 47 -4.16 -4.56 4.85
N ALA A 48 -5.48 -4.67 4.62
CA ALA A 48 -6.24 -3.66 3.90
C ALA A 48 -6.24 -2.30 4.63
N ILE A 49 -6.44 -2.29 5.96
CA ILE A 49 -6.33 -1.07 6.78
C ILE A 49 -4.94 -0.45 6.63
N TRP A 50 -3.88 -1.25 6.72
CA TRP A 50 -2.52 -0.76 6.54
C TRP A 50 -2.32 -0.10 5.17
N GLY A 51 -2.86 -0.70 4.10
CA GLY A 51 -2.85 -0.12 2.75
C GLY A 51 -3.58 1.23 2.69
N CYS A 52 -4.77 1.33 3.29
CA CYS A 52 -5.57 2.56 3.36
C CYS A 52 -4.80 3.67 4.09
N VAL A 53 -4.27 3.37 5.28
CA VAL A 53 -3.52 4.34 6.10
C VAL A 53 -2.26 4.80 5.38
N THR A 54 -1.56 3.89 4.70
CA THR A 54 -0.36 4.23 3.92
C THR A 54 -0.68 5.20 2.77
N LEU A 55 -1.73 4.92 1.99
CA LEU A 55 -2.15 5.82 0.91
C LEU A 55 -2.63 7.18 1.45
N ALA A 56 -3.40 7.19 2.54
CA ALA A 56 -3.82 8.43 3.20
C ALA A 56 -2.62 9.25 3.70
N TYR A 57 -1.61 8.59 4.27
CA TYR A 57 -0.37 9.23 4.72
C TYR A 57 0.42 9.82 3.55
N TYR A 58 0.55 9.10 2.43
CA TYR A 58 1.20 9.63 1.22
C TYR A 58 0.47 10.84 0.64
N MET A 59 -0.86 10.83 0.66
CA MET A 59 -1.65 12.00 0.25
C MET A 59 -1.48 13.18 1.20
N MET A 60 -1.46 12.96 2.51
CA MET A 60 -1.24 14.01 3.53
C MET A 60 0.15 14.65 3.40
N TYR A 61 1.17 13.86 3.09
CA TYR A 61 2.55 14.33 2.89
C TYR A 61 2.97 14.31 1.42
N TYR A 62 2.07 14.69 0.52
CA TYR A 62 2.28 14.56 -0.93
C TYR A 62 3.57 15.21 -1.45
N LYS A 63 4.03 16.34 -0.85
CA LYS A 63 5.31 16.97 -1.22
C LYS A 63 6.51 16.03 -1.07
N ILE A 64 6.47 15.11 -0.12
CA ILE A 64 7.52 14.12 0.15
C ILE A 64 7.35 12.91 -0.77
N TYR A 65 6.09 12.51 -1.03
CA TYR A 65 5.77 11.26 -1.74
C TYR A 65 5.40 11.42 -3.21
N LYS A 66 5.44 12.64 -3.78
CA LYS A 66 5.02 12.93 -5.16
C LYS A 66 5.68 12.04 -6.22
N ASP A 67 6.94 11.66 -6.00
CA ASP A 67 7.72 10.87 -6.96
C ASP A 67 7.37 9.36 -6.89
N TYR A 68 6.60 8.96 -5.87
CA TYR A 68 6.04 7.63 -5.74
C TYR A 68 4.62 7.52 -6.30
N ASP A 69 3.97 8.65 -6.61
CA ASP A 69 2.63 8.67 -7.21
C ASP A 69 2.69 8.41 -8.71
N ASP A 70 2.54 7.14 -9.07
CA ASP A 70 2.53 6.62 -10.44
C ASP A 70 1.13 6.46 -11.03
N ARG A 71 0.11 7.08 -10.42
CA ARG A 71 -1.25 7.07 -10.98
C ARG A 71 -1.28 7.81 -12.31
N PHE A 72 -2.06 7.28 -13.24
CA PHE A 72 -2.42 8.01 -14.45
C PHE A 72 -3.39 9.14 -14.08
N ILE A 73 -2.94 10.39 -14.21
CA ILE A 73 -3.74 11.58 -13.92
C ILE A 73 -3.85 12.37 -15.23
N LYS A 74 -5.07 12.45 -15.77
CA LYS A 74 -5.33 13.18 -17.02
C LYS A 74 -4.84 14.63 -16.88
N GLY A 75 -3.92 15.03 -17.75
CA GLY A 75 -3.34 16.38 -17.76
C GLY A 75 -2.07 16.58 -16.90
N LYS A 76 -1.58 15.54 -16.22
CA LYS A 76 -0.25 15.58 -15.58
C LYS A 76 0.80 15.41 -16.69
N GLN A 77 1.72 16.36 -16.82
CA GLN A 77 2.91 16.18 -17.67
C GLN A 77 3.82 15.16 -16.99
N TYR A 78 4.25 14.17 -17.77
CA TYR A 78 5.27 13.21 -17.39
C TYR A 78 6.56 13.67 -18.07
N ASP A 79 7.57 13.94 -17.26
CA ASP A 79 8.93 14.33 -17.65
C ASP A 79 9.75 13.15 -18.21
#